data_AF-A0A2D2CUW4-F1
#
_entry.id   AF-A0A2D2CUW4-F1
#
_cell.length_a   1.000
_cell.length_b   1.000
_cell.length_c   1.000
_cell.angle_alpha   90.00
_cell.angle_beta   90.00
_cell.angle_gamma   90.00
#
_symmetry.space_group_name_H-M   'P 1'
#
loop_
_entity.id
_entity.type
_entity.pdbx_description
1 polymer ?
#
loop_
_entity_poly.entity_id
_entity_poly.type
_entity_poly.pdbx_seq_one_letter_code
_entity_poly.pdbx_strand_id
1 'polypeptide(L)'
;MRMISPAITFDRLAYIGGLKEAGFDDEQARTQADALDAALRDSVATKADLRESELRLEAKIETTAANLRADIARWLIAAVIAIGGLILAAVKFIK
;
A
#
# COMPACT_ATOMS: atom_id res chain seq x y z
N MET A 1 -0.37 -12.50 -18.35
CA MET A 1 -0.91 -11.29 -19.00
C MET A 1 -0.16 -10.10 -18.42
N ARG A 2 0.78 -9.51 -19.17
CA ARG A 2 1.65 -8.42 -18.68
C ARG A 2 0.87 -7.12 -18.78
N MET A 3 0.37 -6.61 -17.65
CA MET A 3 -0.25 -5.28 -17.59
C MET A 3 0.84 -4.24 -17.80
N ILE A 4 0.89 -3.68 -19.00
CA ILE A 4 1.67 -2.49 -19.30
C ILE A 4 0.90 -1.35 -18.64
N SER A 5 1.39 -0.85 -17.50
CA SER A 5 0.86 0.38 -16.91
C SER A 5 0.88 1.46 -17.99
N PRO A 6 -0.19 2.28 -18.15
CA PRO A 6 -0.08 3.48 -18.94
C PRO A 6 0.95 4.36 -18.25
N ALA A 7 2.20 4.34 -18.74
CA ALA A 7 3.16 5.37 -18.44
C ALA A 7 2.47 6.70 -18.71
N ILE A 8 2.67 7.72 -17.87
CA ILE A 8 2.24 9.06 -18.23
C ILE A 8 2.87 9.36 -19.59
N THR A 9 2.05 9.38 -20.65
CA THR A 9 2.51 9.59 -22.01
C THR A 9 2.78 11.07 -22.17
N PHE A 10 3.91 11.50 -21.65
CA PHE A 10 4.45 12.82 -21.92
C PHE A 10 5.05 12.81 -23.32
N ASP A 11 4.41 13.56 -24.23
CA ASP A 11 4.90 13.73 -25.60
C ASP A 11 5.98 14.81 -25.61
N ARG A 12 7.24 14.35 -25.45
CA ARG A 12 8.43 15.19 -25.46
C ARG A 12 8.55 16.03 -26.74
N LEU A 13 8.15 15.50 -27.89
CA LEU A 13 8.29 16.19 -29.19
C LEU A 13 7.27 17.32 -29.32
N ALA A 14 6.02 17.06 -28.95
CA ALA A 14 5.00 18.11 -28.91
C ALA A 14 5.37 19.24 -27.93
N TYR A 15 5.94 18.88 -26.77
CA TYR A 15 6.39 19.86 -25.78
C TYR A 15 7.57 20.72 -26.28
N ILE A 16 8.58 20.11 -26.91
CA ILE A 16 9.69 20.85 -27.53
C ILE A 16 9.16 21.79 -28.63
N GLY A 17 8.21 21.33 -29.44
CA GLY A 17 7.56 22.14 -30.47
C GLY A 17 6.92 23.40 -29.88
N GLY A 18 6.11 23.24 -28.83
CA GLY A 18 5.47 24.37 -28.15
C GLY A 18 6.46 25.35 -27.51
N LEU A 19 7.57 24.86 -26.96
CA LEU A 19 8.62 25.73 -26.42
C LEU A 19 9.30 26.56 -27.51
N LYS A 20 9.58 25.95 -28.67
CA LYS A 20 10.14 26.67 -29.82
C LYS A 20 9.19 27.72 -30.38
N GLU A 21 7.90 27.39 -30.48
CA GLU A 21 6.87 28.34 -30.89
C GLU A 21 6.75 29.52 -29.92
N ALA A 22 7.02 29.28 -28.62
CA ALA A 22 7.09 30.32 -27.60
C ALA A 22 8.41 31.13 -27.59
N GLY A 23 9.34 30.83 -28.50
CA GLY A 23 10.59 31.58 -28.68
C GLY A 23 11.80 31.04 -27.91
N PHE A 24 11.71 29.85 -27.30
CA PHE A 24 12.89 29.17 -26.76
C PHE A 24 13.76 28.61 -27.88
N ASP A 25 15.08 28.63 -27.72
CA ASP A 25 15.98 27.98 -28.66
C ASP A 25 15.90 26.43 -28.56
N ASP A 26 16.47 25.73 -29.54
CA ASP A 26 16.41 24.26 -29.61
C ASP A 26 17.08 23.55 -28.42
N GLU A 27 18.16 24.13 -27.90
CA GLU A 27 18.89 23.57 -26.76
C GLU A 27 18.05 23.74 -25.49
N GLN A 28 17.56 24.95 -25.23
CA GLN A 28 16.69 25.26 -24.09
C GLN A 28 15.41 24.43 -24.09
N ALA A 29 14.77 24.28 -25.26
CA ALA A 29 13.54 23.51 -25.39
C ALA A 29 13.77 22.03 -25.06
N ARG A 30 14.89 21.44 -25.53
CA ARG A 30 15.25 20.06 -25.23
C ARG A 30 15.60 19.87 -23.76
N THR A 31 16.41 20.75 -23.18
CA THR A 31 16.81 20.67 -21.77
C THR A 31 15.59 20.73 -20.84
N GLN A 32 14.62 21.61 -21.12
CA GLN A 32 13.39 21.66 -20.34
C GLN A 32 12.54 20.40 -20.50
N ALA A 33 12.43 19.87 -21.72
CA ALA A 33 11.70 18.64 -21.98
C ALA A 33 12.33 17.43 -21.27
N ASP A 34 13.65 17.39 -21.19
CA ASP A 34 14.40 16.34 -20.48
C ASP A 34 14.28 16.44 -18.98
N ALA A 35 14.38 17.66 -18.43
CA ALA A 35 14.17 17.90 -17.01
C ALA A 35 12.74 17.50 -16.57
N LEU A 36 11.74 17.80 -17.41
CA LEU A 36 10.35 17.45 -17.13
C LEU A 36 10.08 15.94 -17.26
N ASP A 37 10.63 15.27 -18.28
CA ASP A 37 10.53 13.80 -18.43
C ASP A 37 11.18 13.08 -17.24
N ALA A 38 12.37 13.54 -16.82
CA ALA A 38 13.05 13.00 -15.65
C ALA A 38 12.22 13.21 -14.36
N ALA A 39 11.68 14.42 -14.15
CA ALA A 39 10.85 14.71 -12.99
C ALA A 39 9.56 13.86 -12.94
N LEU A 40 8.91 13.64 -14.08
CA LEU A 40 7.70 12.81 -14.17
C LEU A 40 7.99 11.32 -13.97
N ARG A 41 9.19 10.84 -14.30
CA ARG A 41 9.59 9.45 -14.03
C ARG A 41 9.90 9.21 -12.56
N ASP A 42 10.45 10.20 -11.87
CA ASP A 42 10.93 10.05 -10.48
C ASP A 42 9.83 10.35 -9.44
N SER A 43 8.86 11.23 -9.76
CA SER A 43 7.85 11.70 -8.80
C SER A 43 6.50 10.98 -8.85
N VAL A 44 6.23 10.18 -9.89
CA VAL A 44 4.89 9.63 -10.11
C VAL A 44 4.87 8.18 -9.64
N ALA A 45 4.31 7.95 -8.45
CA ALA A 45 3.90 6.61 -8.05
C ALA A 45 2.97 6.04 -9.13
N THR A 46 3.38 4.94 -9.76
CA THR A 46 2.60 4.35 -10.84
C THR A 46 1.35 3.69 -10.25
N LYS A 47 0.30 3.52 -11.08
CA LYS A 47 -0.88 2.73 -10.67
C LYS A 47 -0.52 1.31 -10.21
N ALA A 48 0.62 0.78 -10.67
CA ALA A 48 1.12 -0.52 -10.23
C ALA A 48 1.63 -0.47 -8.78
N ASP A 49 2.38 0.58 -8.41
CA ASP A 49 2.90 0.75 -7.04
C ASP A 49 1.75 0.93 -6.03
N LEU A 50 0.69 1.64 -6.43
CA LEU A 50 -0.51 1.78 -5.63
C LEU A 50 -1.22 0.43 -5.44
N ARG A 51 -1.39 -0.33 -6.52
CA ARG A 51 -2.02 -1.67 -6.46
C ARG A 51 -1.21 -2.66 -5.63
N GLU A 52 0.11 -2.62 -5.72
CA GLU A 52 0.99 -3.44 -4.88
C GLU A 52 0.82 -3.06 -3.40
N SER A 53 0.77 -1.75 -3.11
CA SER A 53 0.54 -1.25 -1.76
C SER A 53 -0.82 -1.67 -1.22
N GLU A 54 -1.88 -1.61 -2.02
CA GLU A 54 -3.24 -2.08 -1.68
C GLU A 54 -3.24 -3.57 -1.35
N LEU A 55 -2.67 -4.41 -2.21
CA LEU A 55 -2.58 -5.87 -1.99
C LEU A 55 -1.81 -6.20 -0.71
N ARG A 56 -0.71 -5.48 -0.46
CA ARG A 56 0.10 -5.65 0.75
C ARG A 56 -0.65 -5.23 2.01
N LEU A 57 -1.45 -4.16 1.93
CA LEU A 57 -2.29 -3.71 3.04
C LEU A 57 -3.41 -4.69 3.32
N GLU A 58 -4.09 -5.19 2.29
CA GLU A 58 -5.16 -6.19 2.43
C GLU A 58 -4.63 -7.47 3.10
N ALA A 59 -3.48 -7.99 2.67
CA ALA A 59 -2.84 -9.12 3.31
C ALA A 59 -2.46 -8.86 4.79
N LYS A 60 -1.98 -7.65 5.12
CA LYS A 60 -1.69 -7.26 6.50
C LYS A 60 -2.94 -7.17 7.37
N ILE A 61 -4.04 -6.69 6.81
CA ILE A 61 -5.33 -6.61 7.51
C ILE A 61 -5.84 -8.02 7.80
N GLU A 62 -5.84 -8.91 6.80
CA GLU A 62 -6.28 -10.30 6.97
C GLU A 62 -5.47 -11.05 8.02
N THR A 63 -4.14 -10.95 7.95
CA THR A 63 -3.24 -11.60 8.91
C THR A 63 -3.43 -11.05 10.33
N THR A 64 -3.58 -9.73 10.48
CA THR A 64 -3.84 -9.09 11.77
C THR A 64 -5.20 -9.51 12.34
N ALA A 65 -6.23 -9.58 11.49
CA ALA A 65 -7.56 -10.05 11.88
C ALA A 65 -7.55 -11.52 12.32
N ALA A 66 -6.80 -12.38 11.61
CA ALA A 66 -6.64 -13.79 11.98
C ALA A 66 -5.92 -13.95 13.32
N ASN A 67 -4.84 -13.19 13.54
CA ASN A 67 -4.10 -13.19 14.80
C ASN A 67 -4.97 -12.73 15.97
N LEU A 68 -5.72 -11.63 15.80
CA LEU A 68 -6.67 -11.15 16.81
C LEU A 68 -7.73 -12.20 17.15
N ARG A 69 -8.30 -12.87 16.15
CA ARG A 69 -9.27 -13.95 16.37
C ARG A 69 -8.66 -15.09 17.18
N ALA A 70 -7.44 -15.50 16.84
CA ALA A 70 -6.73 -16.57 17.55
C ALA A 70 -6.40 -16.19 19.00
N ASP A 71 -5.92 -14.97 19.23
CA ASP A 71 -5.60 -14.46 20.56
C ASP A 71 -6.85 -14.34 21.43
N ILE A 72 -7.94 -13.80 20.90
CA ILE A 72 -9.23 -13.73 21.61
C ILE A 72 -9.70 -15.14 21.97
N ALA A 73 -9.71 -16.09 21.02
CA ALA A 73 -10.12 -17.46 21.30
C ALA A 73 -9.26 -18.12 22.38
N ARG A 74 -7.93 -17.94 22.31
CA ARG A 74 -6.99 -18.48 23.29
C ARG A 74 -7.27 -17.95 24.70
N TRP A 75 -7.46 -16.65 24.84
CA TRP A 75 -7.71 -16.03 26.15
C TRP A 75 -9.11 -16.34 26.68
N LEU A 76 -10.12 -16.45 25.81
CA LEU A 76 -11.46 -16.89 26.21
C LEU A 76 -11.45 -18.32 26.76
N ILE A 77 -10.76 -19.26 26.10
CA ILE A 77 -10.62 -20.64 26.58
C ILE A 77 -9.91 -20.66 27.93
N ALA A 78 -8.81 -19.92 28.07
CA ALA A 78 -8.08 -19.82 29.33
C ALA A 78 -8.96 -19.26 30.46
N ALA A 79 -9.75 -18.22 30.19
CA ALA A 79 -10.66 -17.63 31.16
C ALA A 79 -11.76 -18.61 31.60
N VAL A 80 -12.37 -19.34 30.66
CA VAL A 80 -13.40 -20.35 30.98
C VAL A 80 -12.84 -21.46 31.87
N ILE A 81 -11.64 -21.96 31.55
CA ILE A 81 -10.97 -22.98 32.35
C ILE A 81 -10.66 -22.44 33.76
N ALA A 82 -10.15 -21.22 33.86
CA ALA A 82 -9.85 -20.59 35.15
C ALA A 82 -11.10 -20.42 36.01
N ILE A 83 -12.17 -19.86 35.44
CA ILE A 83 -13.46 -19.67 36.14
C ILE A 83 -14.04 -21.03 36.55
N GLY A 84 -14.03 -22.02 35.67
CA GLY A 84 -14.51 -23.38 35.98
C GLY A 84 -13.74 -24.02 37.14
N GLY A 85 -12.41 -23.89 37.14
CA GLY A 85 -11.56 -24.36 38.23
C GLY A 85 -11.86 -23.68 39.57
N LEU A 86 -12.08 -22.35 39.56
CA LEU A 86 -12.46 -21.60 40.76
C LEU A 86 -13.81 -22.04 41.32
N ILE A 87 -14.81 -22.26 40.46
CA ILE A 87 -16.14 -22.76 40.86
C ILE A 87 -16.01 -24.13 41.52
N LEU A 88 -15.25 -25.06 40.90
CA LEU A 88 -15.04 -26.40 41.46
C LEU A 88 -14.34 -26.36 42.82
N ALA A 89 -13.33 -25.50 42.99
CA ALA A 89 -12.64 -25.31 44.26
C ALA A 89 -13.57 -24.77 45.35
N ALA A 90 -14.41 -23.78 45.01
CA ALA A 90 -15.38 -23.21 45.94
C ALA A 90 -16.42 -24.24 46.40
N VAL A 91 -16.96 -25.05 45.48
CA VAL A 91 -17.92 -26.13 45.82
C VAL A 91 -17.29 -27.14 46.77
N LYS A 92 -16.03 -27.53 46.54
CA LYS A 92 -15.29 -28.45 47.43
C LYS A 92 -15.03 -27.88 48.83
N PHE A 93 -14.96 -26.55 48.98
CA PHE A 93 -14.71 -25.91 50.27
C PHE A 93 -15.99 -25.72 51.11
N ILE A 94 -17.15 -25.69 50.45
CA ILE A 94 -18.48 -25.52 51.09
C ILE A 94 -19.10 -26.87 51.50
N LYS A 95 -18.74 -27.96 50.81
CA LYS A 95 -19.21 -29.33 51.09
C LYS A 95 -18.22 -30.10 51.95
#